data_AF-A0A7J5UW17-F1
#
_entry.id   AF-A0A7J5UW17-F1
#
_cell.length_a   1.000
_cell.length_b   1.000
_cell.length_c   1.000
_cell.angle_alpha   90.00
_cell.angle_beta   90.00
_cell.angle_gamma   90.00
#
_symmetry.space_group_name_H-M   'P 1'
#
loop_
_entity.id
_entity.type
_entity.pdbx_description
1 polymer ?
#
loop_
_entity_poly.entity_id
_entity_poly.type
_entity_poly.pdbx_seq_one_letter_code
_entity_poly.pdbx_strand_id
1 'polypeptide(L)'
;MKFNPLTKEIYTDKDEFVKTMNCPYKMSWDNLEAAYSNMRKCATCNHLIVDTEVLTDDELLKMVRQNPATCLKIDLNQQNIKIVTNGILGQK
;
A
#
# COMPACT_ATOMS: atom_id res chain seq x y z
N MET A 1 -8.67 4.49 -3.89
CA MET A 1 -7.69 3.50 -4.39
C MET A 1 -8.26 2.09 -4.47
N LYS A 2 -7.61 1.19 -5.23
CA LYS A 2 -7.94 -0.24 -5.37
C LYS A 2 -6.73 -1.10 -4.96
N PHE A 3 -6.97 -2.23 -4.30
CA PHE A 3 -5.92 -3.19 -3.94
C PHE A 3 -6.30 -4.62 -4.30
N ASN A 4 -5.38 -5.32 -4.94
CA ASN A 4 -5.51 -6.72 -5.26
C ASN A 4 -4.71 -7.57 -4.26
N PRO A 5 -5.36 -8.32 -3.35
CA PRO A 5 -4.64 -9.10 -2.33
C PRO A 5 -3.92 -10.34 -2.91
N LEU A 6 -4.29 -10.78 -4.11
CA LEU A 6 -3.66 -11.92 -4.79
C LEU A 6 -2.33 -11.51 -5.43
N THR A 7 -2.35 -10.42 -6.21
CA THR A 7 -1.15 -9.90 -6.90
C THR A 7 -0.35 -8.93 -6.02
N LYS A 8 -0.96 -8.47 -4.92
CA LYS A 8 -0.45 -7.43 -4.02
C LYS A 8 -0.28 -6.07 -4.72
N GLU A 9 -1.00 -5.84 -5.81
CA GLU A 9 -0.91 -4.61 -6.58
C GLU A 9 -1.90 -3.55 -6.09
N ILE A 10 -1.47 -2.30 -6.17
CA ILE A 10 -2.25 -1.12 -5.83
C ILE A 10 -2.50 -0.34 -7.11
N TYR A 11 -3.74 0.08 -7.30
CA TYR A 11 -4.16 0.94 -8.40
C TYR A 11 -4.92 2.16 -7.85
N THR A 12 -4.97 3.24 -8.61
CA THR A 12 -5.91 4.33 -8.35
C THR A 12 -7.34 3.89 -8.70
N ASP A 13 -8.34 4.66 -8.29
CA ASP A 13 -9.73 4.48 -8.70
C ASP A 13 -9.92 4.59 -10.22
N LYS A 14 -8.99 5.28 -10.91
CA LYS A 14 -8.90 5.41 -12.38
C LYS A 14 -8.10 4.29 -13.06
N ASP A 15 -7.82 3.19 -12.35
CA ASP A 15 -7.10 2.01 -12.85
C ASP A 15 -5.63 2.28 -13.24
N GLU A 16 -5.04 3.35 -12.72
CA GLU A 16 -3.62 3.62 -12.89
C GLU A 16 -2.79 2.82 -11.89
N PHE A 17 -1.79 2.09 -12.38
CA PHE A 17 -0.90 1.32 -11.53
C PHE A 17 -0.07 2.23 -10.61
N VAL A 18 -0.15 1.98 -9.31
CA VAL A 18 0.63 2.68 -8.30
C VAL A 18 1.89 1.89 -7.99
N LYS A 19 1.74 0.65 -7.47
CA LYS A 19 2.86 -0.17 -7.00
C LYS A 19 2.44 -1.62 -6.70
N THR A 20 3.40 -2.55 -6.79
CA THR A 20 3.28 -3.89 -6.22
C THR A 20 3.89 -3.94 -4.81
N MET A 21 3.11 -4.41 -3.84
CA MET A 21 3.51 -4.53 -2.45
C MET A 21 4.39 -5.75 -2.24
N ASN A 22 5.63 -5.51 -1.82
CA ASN A 22 6.58 -6.55 -1.48
C ASN A 22 7.41 -6.14 -0.27
N CYS A 23 7.20 -6.83 0.86
CA CYS A 23 8.08 -6.76 2.00
C CYS A 23 8.59 -8.18 2.30
N PRO A 24 9.90 -8.44 2.29
CA PRO A 24 10.44 -9.77 2.53
C PRO A 24 10.38 -10.19 4.01
N TYR A 25 10.07 -9.25 4.90
CA TYR A 25 10.01 -9.48 6.34
C TYR A 25 8.57 -9.55 6.83
N LYS A 26 8.28 -10.50 7.72
CA LYS A 26 7.00 -10.56 8.42
C LYS A 26 7.01 -9.56 9.57
N MET A 27 6.30 -8.45 9.43
CA MET A 27 6.22 -7.40 10.43
C MET A 27 4.78 -7.07 10.81
N SER A 28 4.59 -6.60 12.04
CA SER A 28 3.35 -6.01 12.52
C SER A 28 3.53 -4.50 12.62
N TRP A 29 2.50 -3.73 12.25
CA TRP A 29 2.51 -2.27 12.34
C TRP A 29 2.83 -1.78 13.75
N ASP A 30 2.30 -2.48 14.77
CA ASP A 30 2.48 -2.13 16.18
C ASP A 30 3.93 -2.25 16.66
N ASN A 31 4.74 -3.09 15.98
CA ASN A 31 6.14 -3.32 16.31
C ASN A 31 7.10 -2.35 15.60
N LEU A 32 6.57 -1.42 14.79
CA LEU A 32 7.38 -0.42 14.09
C LEU A 32 7.61 0.82 14.97
N GLU A 33 8.77 1.44 14.81
CA GLU A 33 9.12 2.67 15.52
C GLU A 33 8.23 3.83 15.03
N ALA A 34 7.62 4.57 15.95
CA ALA A 34 6.85 5.76 15.59
C ALA A 34 7.78 6.84 15.02
N ALA A 35 7.42 7.41 13.86
CA ALA A 35 8.18 8.49 13.24
C ALA A 35 7.34 9.77 13.12
N TYR A 36 6.17 9.67 12.48
CA TYR A 36 5.20 10.76 12.32
C TYR A 36 3.76 10.22 12.49
N SER A 37 2.76 11.09 12.49
CA SER A 37 1.35 10.72 12.73
C SER A 37 0.84 9.60 11.81
N ASN A 38 1.23 9.59 10.54
CA ASN A 38 0.87 8.57 9.55
C ASN A 38 2.08 7.78 9.03
N MET A 39 3.22 7.82 9.73
CA MET A 39 4.42 7.11 9.30
C MET A 39 5.10 6.40 10.45
N ARG A 40 5.51 5.17 10.18
CA ARG A 40 6.37 4.41 11.08
C ARG A 40 7.63 3.98 10.36
N LYS A 41 8.68 3.72 11.13
CA LYS A 41 9.97 3.29 10.61
C LYS A 41 10.16 1.80 10.87
N CYS A 42 10.58 1.07 9.84
CA CYS A 42 10.96 -0.33 9.97
C CYS A 42 12.39 -0.44 10.49
N ALA A 43 12.60 -1.06 11.65
CA ALA A 43 13.94 -1.29 12.19
C ALA A 43 14.78 -2.28 11.34
N THR A 44 14.13 -3.17 10.56
CA THR A 44 14.83 -4.20 9.78
C THR A 44 15.40 -3.67 8.47
N CYS A 45 14.61 -2.94 7.68
CA CYS A 45 15.07 -2.37 6.40
C CYS A 45 15.40 -0.88 6.48
N ASN A 46 15.19 -0.23 7.63
CA ASN A 46 15.42 1.19 7.86
C ASN A 46 14.58 2.11 6.93
N HIS A 47 13.50 1.61 6.33
CA HIS A 47 12.59 2.39 5.49
C HIS A 47 11.42 2.99 6.30
N LEU A 48 10.93 4.15 5.85
CA LEU A 48 9.64 4.68 6.29
C LEU A 48 8.50 3.91 5.62
N ILE A 49 7.51 3.55 6.43
CA ILE A 49 6.27 2.91 6.05
C ILE A 49 5.15 3.93 6.26
N VAL A 50 4.48 4.29 5.18
CA VAL A 50 3.42 5.30 5.16
C VAL A 50 2.07 4.63 5.27
N ASP A 51 1.25 5.07 6.23
CA ASP A 51 -0.15 4.69 6.33
C ASP A 51 -0.97 5.36 5.24
N THR A 52 -1.62 4.57 4.40
CA THR A 52 -2.36 5.06 3.22
C THR A 52 -3.81 5.42 3.53
N GLU A 53 -4.32 5.15 4.73
CA GLU A 53 -5.72 5.38 5.11
C GLU A 53 -6.17 6.84 4.94
N VAL A 54 -5.25 7.79 5.11
CA VAL A 54 -5.53 9.24 4.99
C VAL A 54 -5.11 9.84 3.66
N LEU A 55 -4.61 9.04 2.72
CA LEU A 55 -4.10 9.53 1.43
C LEU A 55 -5.17 9.46 0.34
N THR A 56 -5.17 10.47 -0.52
CA THR A 56 -5.87 10.44 -1.82
C THR A 56 -5.05 9.67 -2.86
N ASP A 57 -5.70 9.26 -3.95
CA ASP A 57 -5.04 8.59 -5.07
C ASP A 57 -3.90 9.44 -5.67
N ASP A 58 -4.12 10.75 -5.84
CA ASP A 58 -3.14 11.65 -6.44
C ASP A 58 -1.92 11.84 -5.52
N GLU A 59 -2.13 11.95 -4.20
CA GLU A 59 -1.04 12.03 -3.21
C GLU A 59 -0.23 10.75 -3.17
N LEU A 60 -0.89 9.60 -3.11
CA LEU A 60 -0.25 8.29 -3.10
C LEU A 60 0.58 8.07 -4.36
N LEU A 61 -0.01 8.34 -5.53
CA LEU A 61 0.65 8.18 -6.82
C LEU A 61 1.86 9.12 -6.95
N LYS A 62 1.72 10.38 -6.56
CA LYS A 62 2.83 11.35 -6.56
C LYS A 62 3.96 10.91 -5.65
N MET A 63 3.64 10.48 -4.42
CA MET A 63 4.62 10.02 -3.43
C MET A 63 5.42 8.82 -3.94
N VAL A 64 4.73 7.81 -4.47
CA VAL A 64 5.38 6.60 -5.00
C VAL A 64 6.22 6.90 -6.25
N ARG A 65 5.78 7.81 -7.11
CA ARG A 65 6.58 8.23 -8.28
C ARG A 65 7.86 8.96 -7.89
N GLN A 66 7.79 9.81 -6.86
CA GLN A 66 8.95 10.53 -6.35
C GLN A 66 9.94 9.59 -5.65
N ASN A 67 9.43 8.58 -4.93
CA ASN A 67 10.25 7.56 -4.30
C ASN A 67 9.61 6.16 -4.46
N PRO A 68 9.98 5.42 -5.52
CA PRO A 68 9.47 4.08 -5.76
C PRO A 68 9.86 3.06 -4.70
N ALA A 69 10.80 3.36 -3.79
CA ALA A 69 11.19 2.47 -2.69
C ALA A 69 10.29 2.63 -1.45
N THR A 70 9.40 3.64 -1.43
CA THR A 70 8.49 3.92 -0.30
C THR A 70 7.69 2.68 0.09
N CYS A 71 7.74 2.30 1.37
CA CYS A 71 6.92 1.23 1.90
C CYS A 71 5.55 1.79 2.28
N LEU A 72 4.50 1.01 2.02
CA LEU A 72 3.12 1.41 2.29
C LEU A 72 2.49 0.45 3.29
N LYS A 73 1.55 0.96 4.09
CA LYS A 73 0.65 0.15 4.92
C LYS A 73 -0.76 0.34 4.36
N ILE A 74 -1.40 -0.79 4.12
CA ILE A 74 -2.80 -0.89 3.71
C ILE A 74 -3.52 -1.69 4.76
N ASP A 75 -4.56 -1.11 5.34
CA ASP A 75 -5.57 -1.82 6.10
C ASP A 75 -6.70 -2.23 5.14
N LEU A 76 -7.13 -3.49 5.16
CA LEU A 76 -8.21 -3.93 4.27
C LEU A 76 -9.58 -3.38 4.66
N ASN A 77 -9.70 -2.78 5.85
CA ASN A 77 -10.93 -2.18 6.37
C ASN A 77 -10.93 -0.65 6.26
N GLN A 78 -9.88 -0.03 5.72
CA GLN A 78 -9.84 1.43 5.55
C GLN A 78 -10.90 1.90 4.55
N GLN A 79 -11.47 3.08 4.78
CA GLN A 79 -12.61 3.57 3.98
C GLN A 79 -12.24 3.94 2.53
N ASN A 80 -10.97 4.29 2.27
CA ASN A 80 -10.51 4.76 0.96
C ASN A 80 -9.98 3.64 0.05
N ILE A 81 -10.27 2.37 0.35
CA ILE A 81 -9.83 1.21 -0.44
C ILE A 81 -11.00 0.40 -1.01
N LYS A 82 -10.82 -0.09 -2.24
CA LYS A 82 -11.65 -1.13 -2.85
C LYS A 82 -10.81 -2.38 -3.06
N ILE A 83 -11.23 -3.49 -2.46
CA ILE A 83 -10.58 -4.78 -2.69
C ILE A 83 -11.05 -5.32 -4.05
N VAL A 84 -10.11 -5.50 -4.96
CA VAL A 84 -10.38 -6.03 -6.31
C VAL A 84 -9.71 -7.37 -6.46
N THR A 85 -10.41 -8.33 -7.02
CA THR A 85 -9.81 -9.59 -7.47
C THR A 85 -10.03 -9.65 -8.96
N ASN A 86 -9.05 -9.17 -9.73
CA ASN A 86 -9.01 -9.44 -11.17
C ASN A 86 -8.55 -10.89 -11.37
N GLY A 87 -9.27 -11.83 -10.77
CA GLY A 87 -9.31 -13.18 -11.26
C GLY A 87 -10.06 -13.12 -12.57
N ILE A 88 -9.44 -13.57 -13.65
CA ILE A 88 -10.20 -14.14 -14.74
C ILE A 88 -11.07 -15.23 -14.07
N LEU A 89 -12.31 -14.89 -13.71
CA LEU A 89 -13.38 -15.87 -13.64
C LEU A 89 -13.56 -16.29 -15.09
N GLY A 90 -12.69 -17.20 -15.52
CA GLY A 90 -12.91 -17.98 -16.71
C GLY A 90 -14.22 -18.68 -16.45
N GLN A 91 -15.30 -18.15 -17.03
CA GLN A 91 -16.50 -18.91 -17.24
C GLN A 91 -16.08 -20.21 -17.95
N LYS A 92 -16.19 -21.33 -17.25
CA LYS A 92 -16.40 -22.66 -17.83
C LYS A 92 -16.95 -23.58 -16.76
#